data_AF-A0A0M9YTH3-F1
#
_entry.id   AF-A0A0M9YTH3-F1
#
_cell.length_a   1.000
_cell.length_b   1.000
_cell.length_c   1.000
_cell.angle_alpha   90.00
_cell.angle_beta   90.00
_cell.angle_gamma   90.00
#
_symmetry.space_group_name_H-M   'P 1'
#
loop_
_entity.id
_entity.type
_entity.pdbx_description
1 polymer ?
#
loop_
_entity_poly.entity_id
_entity_poly.type
_entity_poly.pdbx_seq_one_letter_code
_entity_poly.pdbx_strand_id
1 'polypeptide(L)'
;MSFPADPAEPPEWADAEVWAVLRHDEPHTAAFWKVTSDCGHVEEVVAPTLNWKPDDGPRLADPSRVKQMMEEFEQLLISNPTLEPEHQREHIRRMLASGWPIPSQERQCYACPNARVIVAYQRVGWLTPRNEAPKPEYPAPPARGVLERRLRRAEAETEKLRTQLTGYDEGADACRVHAQRWLP
;
A
#
# COMPACT_ATOMS: atom_id res chain seq x y z
N MET A 1 9.77 -16.49 5.85
CA MET A 1 9.84 -17.12 4.51
C MET A 1 11.21 -17.77 4.38
N SER A 2 11.27 -18.99 3.86
CA SER A 2 12.52 -19.73 3.70
C SER A 2 12.93 -19.75 2.23
N PHE A 3 14.21 -19.51 1.98
CA PHE A 3 14.81 -19.44 0.66
C PHE A 3 15.90 -20.51 0.53
N PRO A 4 16.11 -21.08 -0.66
CA PRO A 4 17.28 -21.92 -0.92
C PRO A 4 18.56 -21.08 -0.83
N ALA A 5 19.71 -21.75 -0.90
CA ALA A 5 20.98 -21.07 -1.14
C ALA A 5 20.91 -20.27 -2.46
N ASP A 6 21.55 -19.12 -2.48
CA ASP A 6 21.63 -18.27 -3.66
C ASP A 6 22.54 -18.89 -4.73
N PRO A 7 22.30 -18.64 -6.03
CA PRO A 7 23.15 -19.13 -7.11
C PRO A 7 24.61 -18.70 -6.96
N ALA A 8 25.55 -19.57 -7.34
CA ALA A 8 26.98 -19.23 -7.33
C ALA A 8 27.32 -18.13 -8.34
N GLU A 9 26.67 -18.14 -9.51
CA GLU A 9 26.84 -17.11 -10.53
C GLU A 9 26.06 -15.84 -10.19
N PRO A 10 26.64 -14.65 -10.43
CA PRO A 10 25.98 -13.39 -10.16
C PRO A 10 24.81 -13.16 -11.12
N PRO A 11 23.70 -12.57 -10.65
CA PRO A 11 22.62 -12.12 -11.52
C PRO A 11 23.07 -10.93 -12.37
N GLU A 12 22.38 -10.66 -13.49
CA GLU A 12 22.77 -9.61 -14.47
C GLU A 12 22.92 -8.20 -13.88
N TRP A 13 22.26 -7.91 -12.76
CA TRP A 13 22.32 -6.60 -12.10
C TRP A 13 23.50 -6.44 -11.12
N ALA A 14 24.17 -7.54 -10.75
CA ALA A 14 25.28 -7.53 -9.81
C ALA A 14 26.57 -7.95 -10.51
N ASP A 15 27.66 -7.24 -10.25
CA ASP A 15 28.98 -7.79 -10.57
C ASP A 15 29.40 -8.85 -9.54
N ALA A 16 30.50 -9.54 -9.83
CA ALA A 16 30.98 -10.64 -8.99
C ALA A 16 31.39 -10.20 -7.58
N GLU A 17 31.89 -8.96 -7.41
CA GLU A 17 32.33 -8.45 -6.11
C GLU A 17 31.11 -8.12 -5.23
N VAL A 18 30.13 -7.42 -5.79
CA VAL A 18 28.86 -7.12 -5.12
C VAL A 18 28.12 -8.40 -4.77
N TRP A 19 28.06 -9.37 -5.70
CA TRP A 19 27.39 -10.64 -5.45
C TRP A 19 28.07 -11.44 -4.34
N ALA A 20 29.41 -11.47 -4.29
CA ALA A 20 30.13 -12.16 -3.23
C ALA A 20 29.81 -11.62 -1.83
N VAL A 21 29.45 -10.33 -1.71
CA VAL A 21 29.06 -9.70 -0.44
C VAL A 21 27.60 -10.01 -0.07
N LEU A 22 26.70 -10.07 -1.06
CA LEU A 22 25.26 -10.20 -0.83
C LEU A 22 24.76 -11.65 -0.78
N ARG A 23 25.45 -12.57 -1.46
CA ARG A 23 25.02 -13.95 -1.68
C ARG A 23 24.98 -14.75 -0.38
N HIS A 24 23.91 -15.51 -0.20
CA HIS A 24 23.78 -16.52 0.85
C HIS A 24 24.18 -17.91 0.33
N ASP A 25 25.32 -18.42 0.78
CA ASP A 25 25.83 -19.76 0.43
C ASP A 25 24.97 -20.94 0.91
N GLU A 26 24.18 -20.70 1.96
CA GLU A 26 23.32 -21.71 2.58
C GLU A 26 21.84 -21.27 2.55
N PRO A 27 20.89 -22.23 2.60
CA PRO A 27 19.48 -21.90 2.77
C PRO A 27 19.26 -21.00 3.99
N HIS A 28 18.46 -19.96 3.81
CA HIS A 28 18.24 -18.97 4.85
C HIS A 28 16.75 -18.68 5.04
N THR A 29 16.42 -18.07 6.18
CA THR A 29 15.06 -17.65 6.49
C THR A 29 15.06 -16.17 6.80
N ALA A 30 14.11 -15.46 6.21
CA ALA A 30 13.90 -14.03 6.46
C ALA A 30 12.45 -13.78 6.88
N ALA A 31 12.26 -12.83 7.80
CA ALA A 31 10.95 -12.33 8.16
C ALA A 31 10.66 -11.07 7.34
N PHE A 32 9.42 -10.92 6.88
CA PHE A 32 8.97 -9.78 6.10
C PHE A 32 7.77 -9.15 6.79
N TRP A 33 7.67 -7.83 6.68
CA TRP A 33 6.55 -7.06 7.18
C TRP A 33 5.94 -6.24 6.05
N LYS A 34 4.61 -6.15 6.04
CA LYS A 34 3.89 -5.25 5.16
C LYS A 34 3.76 -3.89 5.83
N VAL A 35 4.23 -2.86 5.15
CA VAL A 35 4.17 -1.48 5.61
C VAL A 35 3.32 -0.70 4.62
N THR A 36 2.40 0.10 5.14
CA THR A 36 1.64 1.05 4.33
C THR A 36 2.28 2.42 4.49
N SER A 37 2.85 2.97 3.42
CA SER A 37 3.38 4.33 3.40
C SER A 37 2.24 5.37 3.51
N ASP A 38 2.59 6.62 3.81
CA ASP A 38 1.60 7.71 3.97
C ASP A 38 0.77 7.96 2.70
N CYS A 39 1.31 7.64 1.52
CA CYS A 39 0.61 7.72 0.24
C CYS A 39 -0.33 6.53 -0.04
N GLY A 40 -0.43 5.56 0.87
CA GLY A 40 -1.26 4.36 0.75
C GLY A 40 -0.63 3.18 0.00
N HIS A 41 0.63 3.30 -0.48
CA HIS A 41 1.34 2.17 -1.07
C HIS A 41 1.70 1.14 0.00
N VAL A 42 1.53 -0.13 -0.34
CA VAL A 42 1.90 -1.25 0.53
C VAL A 42 3.18 -1.87 -0.01
N GLU A 43 4.21 -1.92 0.83
CA GLU A 43 5.51 -2.49 0.51
C GLU A 43 5.85 -3.60 1.51
N GLU A 44 6.63 -4.59 1.05
CA GLU A 44 7.19 -5.63 1.91
C GLU A 44 8.63 -5.27 2.26
N VAL A 45 8.91 -5.14 3.55
CA VAL A 45 10.24 -4.84 4.07
C VAL A 45 10.80 -6.05 4.83
N VAL A 46 12.09 -6.32 4.66
CA VAL A 46 12.80 -7.37 5.38
C VAL A 46 13.05 -6.92 6.82
N ALA A 47 12.70 -7.76 7.79
CA ALA A 47 12.99 -7.53 9.19
C ALA A 47 14.50 -7.71 9.48
N PRO A 48 15.09 -6.91 10.39
CA PRO A 48 16.49 -7.07 10.79
C PRO A 48 16.81 -8.45 11.36
N THR A 49 15.85 -9.06 12.05
CA THR A 49 15.96 -10.40 12.63
C THR A 49 14.61 -11.11 12.55
N LEU A 50 14.60 -12.43 12.77
CA LEU A 50 13.38 -13.24 12.73
C LEU A 50 12.36 -12.89 13.81
N ASN A 51 12.82 -12.37 14.95
CA ASN A 51 11.99 -12.07 16.11
C ASN A 51 11.66 -10.59 16.24
N TRP A 52 12.15 -9.76 15.31
CA TRP A 52 11.90 -8.33 15.31
C TRP A 52 10.40 -8.03 15.13
N LYS A 53 9.90 -7.11 15.95
CA LYS A 53 8.54 -6.56 15.84
C LYS A 53 8.60 -5.02 15.70
N PRO A 54 7.54 -4.37 15.18
CA PRO A 54 7.52 -2.92 15.00
C PRO A 54 7.88 -2.11 16.26
N ASP A 55 7.46 -2.58 17.44
CA ASP A 55 7.75 -1.92 18.73
C ASP A 55 9.24 -1.87 19.08
N ASP A 56 10.06 -2.76 18.52
CA ASP A 56 11.51 -2.77 18.76
C ASP A 56 12.22 -1.61 18.03
N GLY A 57 11.53 -0.95 17.09
CA GLY A 57 12.08 0.13 16.27
C GLY A 57 13.12 -0.37 15.26
N PRO A 58 13.56 0.47 14.30
CA PRO A 58 14.55 0.03 13.33
C PRO A 58 15.92 -0.13 13.98
N ARG A 59 16.71 -1.05 13.41
CA ARG A 59 18.15 -1.10 13.63
C ARG A 59 18.81 0.04 12.85
N LEU A 60 19.67 0.79 13.52
CA LEU A 60 20.48 1.84 12.88
C LEU A 60 21.89 1.33 12.61
N ALA A 61 22.55 1.92 11.61
CA ALA A 61 23.97 1.72 11.37
C ALA A 61 24.81 2.49 12.40
N ASP A 62 26.06 2.04 12.59
CA ASP A 62 27.02 2.75 13.43
C ASP A 62 27.28 4.17 12.90
N PRO A 63 27.35 5.22 13.74
CA PRO A 63 27.55 6.59 13.28
C PRO A 63 28.81 6.80 12.44
N SER A 64 29.90 6.09 12.74
CA SER A 64 31.12 6.17 11.93
C SER A 64 30.92 5.58 10.54
N ARG A 65 30.17 4.48 10.44
CA ARG A 65 29.79 3.87 9.16
C ARG A 65 28.86 4.77 8.36
N VAL A 66 27.89 5.43 9.01
CA VAL A 66 26.99 6.39 8.35
C VAL A 66 27.79 7.55 7.75
N LYS A 67 28.75 8.09 8.50
CA LYS A 67 29.63 9.15 7.99
C LYS A 67 30.43 8.68 6.77
N GLN A 68 31.01 7.48 6.85
CA GLN A 68 31.73 6.89 5.72
C GLN A 68 30.82 6.72 4.49
N MET A 69 29.60 6.20 4.67
CA MET A 69 28.64 6.02 3.58
C MET A 69 28.21 7.35 2.95
N MET A 70 28.07 8.42 3.74
CA MET A 70 27.81 9.76 3.22
C MET A 70 28.95 10.27 2.34
N GLU A 71 30.20 10.11 2.79
CA GLU A 71 31.38 10.51 2.03
C GLU A 71 31.51 9.70 0.73
N GLU A 72 31.36 8.36 0.80
CA GLU A 72 31.35 7.46 -0.36
C GLU A 72 30.26 7.88 -1.37
N PHE A 73 29.05 8.16 -0.90
CA PHE A 73 27.93 8.56 -1.76
C PHE A 73 28.17 9.90 -2.46
N GLU A 74 28.64 10.92 -1.75
CA GLU A 74 28.92 12.22 -2.38
C GLU A 74 30.11 12.13 -3.37
N GLN A 75 31.14 11.30 -3.09
CA GLN A 75 32.21 11.04 -4.06
C GLN A 75 31.72 10.32 -5.32
N LEU A 76 30.80 9.37 -5.17
CA LEU A 76 30.14 8.70 -6.29
C LEU A 76 29.34 9.70 -7.14
N LEU A 77 28.60 10.63 -6.52
CA LEU A 77 27.87 11.66 -7.24
C LEU A 77 28.78 12.66 -7.97
N ILE A 78 29.94 13.01 -7.40
CA ILE A 78 30.95 13.84 -8.07
C ILE A 78 31.50 13.11 -9.30
N SER A 79 31.83 11.83 -9.15
CA SER A 79 32.43 11.01 -10.20
C SER A 79 31.44 10.62 -11.30
N ASN A 80 30.15 10.50 -10.94
CA ASN A 80 29.07 10.18 -11.86
C ASN A 80 27.82 11.02 -11.56
N PRO A 81 27.77 12.28 -12.03
CA PRO A 81 26.67 13.20 -11.77
C PRO A 81 25.33 12.82 -12.38
N THR A 82 25.27 11.74 -13.17
CA THR A 82 24.05 11.22 -13.81
C THR A 82 23.65 9.84 -13.30
N LEU A 83 24.36 9.29 -12.30
CA LEU A 83 24.16 7.92 -11.80
C LEU A 83 22.70 7.65 -11.40
N GLU A 84 22.12 8.56 -10.61
CA GLU A 84 20.75 8.45 -10.12
C GLU A 84 19.92 9.70 -10.41
N PRO A 85 18.59 9.59 -10.62
CA PRO A 85 17.70 10.74 -10.63
C PRO A 85 17.73 11.52 -9.29
N GLU A 86 17.50 12.84 -9.32
CA GLU A 86 17.61 13.69 -8.13
C GLU A 86 16.71 13.23 -6.97
N HIS A 87 15.51 12.73 -7.25
CA HIS A 87 14.59 12.23 -6.22
C HIS A 87 15.14 11.01 -5.47
N GLN A 88 15.93 10.16 -6.14
CA GLN A 88 16.58 9.02 -5.51
C GLN A 88 17.75 9.47 -4.64
N ARG A 89 18.52 10.47 -5.10
CA ARG A 89 19.61 11.06 -4.30
C ARG A 89 19.09 11.68 -3.02
N GLU A 90 17.99 12.42 -3.11
CA GLU A 90 17.35 13.01 -1.94
C GLU A 90 16.86 11.92 -0.97
N HIS A 91 16.30 10.81 -1.48
CA HIS A 91 15.93 9.67 -0.66
C HIS A 91 17.16 9.07 0.07
N ILE A 92 18.26 8.79 -0.63
CA ILE A 92 19.48 8.24 -0.03
C ILE A 92 20.03 9.18 1.05
N ARG A 93 20.06 10.50 0.80
CA ARG A 93 20.46 11.50 1.81
C ARG A 93 19.58 11.47 3.05
N ARG A 94 18.25 11.35 2.91
CA ARG A 94 17.33 11.22 4.05
C ARG A 94 17.56 9.93 4.84
N MET A 95 17.83 8.82 4.17
CA MET A 95 18.16 7.54 4.80
C MET A 95 19.46 7.63 5.59
N LEU A 96 20.51 8.21 5.02
CA LEU A 96 21.80 8.43 5.70
C LEU A 96 21.66 9.36 6.89
N ALA A 97 20.94 10.49 6.74
CA ALA A 97 20.67 11.42 7.84
C ALA A 97 19.89 10.77 9.00
N SER A 98 19.10 9.73 8.71
CA SER A 98 18.33 8.96 9.68
C SER A 98 19.10 7.76 10.25
N GLY A 99 20.40 7.63 9.97
CA GLY A 99 21.24 6.54 10.46
C GLY A 99 21.05 5.21 9.74
N TRP A 100 20.60 5.24 8.48
CA TRP A 100 20.35 4.07 7.63
C TRP A 100 19.46 3.01 8.29
N PRO A 101 18.20 3.34 8.62
CA PRO A 101 17.33 2.46 9.38
C PRO A 101 16.97 1.18 8.60
N ILE A 102 16.94 0.05 9.30
CA ILE A 102 16.44 -1.24 8.81
C ILE A 102 15.38 -1.76 9.80
N PRO A 103 14.13 -2.03 9.40
CA PRO A 103 13.61 -1.76 8.06
C PRO A 103 13.57 -0.25 7.79
N SER A 104 13.60 0.14 6.52
CA SER A 104 13.56 1.55 6.13
C SER A 104 12.28 2.22 6.63
N GLN A 105 12.42 3.41 7.21
CA GLN A 105 11.27 4.23 7.59
C GLN A 105 10.76 4.98 6.36
N GLU A 106 10.21 4.26 5.38
CA GLU A 106 9.67 4.88 4.16
C GLU A 106 8.35 5.61 4.46
N ARG A 107 8.45 6.84 4.98
CA ARG A 107 7.29 7.74 5.03
C ARG A 107 6.88 8.20 3.63
N GLN A 108 7.86 8.37 2.74
CA GLN A 108 7.64 8.70 1.34
C GLN A 108 8.02 7.51 0.48
N CYS A 109 7.02 6.83 -0.07
CA CYS A 109 7.17 5.69 -0.97
C CYS A 109 8.11 6.03 -2.13
N TYR A 110 9.12 5.19 -2.35
CA TYR A 110 10.02 5.24 -3.49
C TYR A 110 9.32 5.26 -4.86
N ALA A 111 8.15 4.62 -4.99
CA ALA A 111 7.40 4.57 -6.25
C ALA A 111 6.66 5.87 -6.58
N CYS A 112 6.28 6.69 -5.59
CA CYS A 112 5.49 7.90 -5.84
C CYS A 112 6.20 8.95 -6.71
N PRO A 113 7.48 9.29 -6.46
CA PRO A 113 8.23 10.17 -7.35
C PRO A 113 8.32 9.64 -8.79
N ASN A 114 8.55 8.33 -8.95
CA ASN A 114 8.61 7.68 -10.26
C ASN A 114 7.28 7.75 -11.00
N ALA A 115 6.16 7.51 -10.31
CA ALA A 115 4.81 7.60 -10.89
C ALA A 115 4.45 9.04 -11.32
N ARG A 116 4.92 10.06 -10.60
CA ARG A 116 4.68 11.47 -10.96
C ARG A 116 5.36 11.89 -12.26
N VAL A 117 6.43 11.22 -12.68
CA VAL A 117 7.11 11.47 -13.97
C VAL A 117 6.29 10.94 -15.15
N ILE A 118 5.39 9.98 -14.91
CA ILE A 118 4.50 9.43 -15.95
C ILE A 118 3.34 10.42 -16.17
N VAL A 119 3.56 11.38 -17.05
CA VAL A 119 2.57 12.43 -17.38
C VAL A 119 1.48 11.96 -18.36
N ALA A 120 1.70 10.84 -19.04
CA ALA A 120 0.73 10.22 -19.92
C ALA A 120 1.00 8.71 -20.02
N TYR A 121 -0.07 7.91 -20.06
CA TYR A 121 0.00 6.48 -20.33
C TYR A 121 -0.99 6.14 -21.45
N GLN A 122 -0.50 5.57 -22.54
CA GLN A 122 -1.34 4.99 -23.57
C GLN A 122 -1.35 3.48 -23.42
N ARG A 123 -2.55 2.90 -23.30
CA ARG A 123 -2.72 1.45 -23.27
C ARG A 123 -2.43 0.89 -24.67
N VAL A 124 -1.23 0.34 -24.87
CA VAL A 124 -0.76 -0.25 -26.14
C VAL A 124 -1.22 -1.71 -26.37
N GLY A 125 -2.06 -2.25 -25.48
CA GLY A 125 -2.50 -3.65 -25.52
C GLY A 125 -1.75 -4.52 -24.52
N TRP A 126 -1.86 -5.84 -24.67
CA TRP A 126 -1.13 -6.79 -23.83
C TRP A 126 0.26 -7.06 -24.43
N LEU A 127 1.31 -6.97 -23.60
CA LEU A 127 2.70 -7.23 -24.01
C LEU A 127 2.92 -8.69 -24.44
N THR A 128 2.11 -9.59 -23.91
CA THR A 128 2.05 -11.00 -24.34
C THR A 128 0.64 -11.28 -24.85
N PRO A 129 0.47 -11.96 -25.99
CA PRO A 129 -0.84 -12.40 -26.44
C PRO A 129 -1.48 -13.22 -25.34
N ARG A 130 -2.50 -12.66 -24.69
CA ARG A 130 -3.31 -13.42 -23.76
C ARG A 130 -4.16 -14.33 -24.63
N ASN A 131 -3.91 -15.64 -24.58
CA ASN A 131 -4.95 -16.60 -24.97
C ASN A 131 -6.19 -16.16 -24.20
N GLU A 132 -7.24 -15.81 -24.93
CA GLU A 132 -8.39 -15.07 -24.43
C GLU A 132 -8.82 -15.64 -23.07
N ALA A 133 -8.60 -14.86 -22.00
CA ALA A 133 -9.20 -15.21 -20.73
C ALA A 133 -10.72 -15.29 -20.97
N PRO A 134 -11.43 -16.29 -20.44
CA PRO A 134 -12.88 -16.37 -20.58
C PRO A 134 -13.46 -15.02 -20.21
N LYS A 135 -14.22 -14.43 -21.13
CA LYS A 135 -14.94 -13.18 -20.87
C LYS A 135 -15.68 -13.38 -19.55
N PRO A 136 -15.49 -12.52 -18.55
CA PRO A 136 -16.33 -12.58 -17.37
C PRO A 136 -17.77 -12.45 -17.87
N GLU A 137 -18.57 -13.49 -17.62
CA GLU A 137 -20.00 -13.47 -17.85
C GLU A 137 -20.61 -12.51 -16.83
N TYR A 138 -20.44 -11.21 -17.08
CA TYR A 138 -21.26 -10.23 -16.40
C TYR A 138 -22.67 -10.44 -16.95
N PRO A 139 -23.66 -10.75 -16.09
CA PRO A 139 -25.03 -10.80 -16.53
C PRO A 139 -25.37 -9.45 -17.14
N ALA A 140 -26.05 -9.48 -18.29
CA ALA A 140 -26.45 -8.27 -18.99
C ALA A 140 -27.14 -7.31 -18.00
N PRO A 141 -26.82 -6.01 -18.06
CA PRO A 141 -27.43 -5.04 -17.16
C PRO A 141 -28.96 -5.15 -17.27
N PRO A 142 -29.69 -5.12 -16.14
CA PRO A 142 -31.13 -5.31 -16.14
C PRO A 142 -31.79 -4.23 -17.02
N ALA A 143 -32.71 -4.66 -17.88
CA ALA A 143 -33.44 -3.75 -18.76
C ALA A 143 -34.08 -2.61 -17.97
N ARG A 144 -34.15 -1.41 -18.56
CA ARG A 144 -34.71 -0.19 -17.94
C ARG A 144 -36.05 -0.44 -17.23
N GLY A 145 -36.95 -1.19 -17.86
CA GLY A 145 -38.26 -1.52 -17.27
C GLY A 145 -38.18 -2.38 -16.00
N VAL A 146 -37.14 -3.20 -15.83
CA VAL A 146 -36.88 -3.93 -14.57
C VAL A 146 -36.47 -2.97 -13.47
N LEU A 147 -35.58 -2.02 -13.78
CA LEU A 147 -35.13 -1.00 -12.84
C LEU A 147 -36.28 -0.07 -12.41
N GLU A 148 -37.13 0.37 -13.34
CA GLU A 148 -38.31 1.19 -13.04
C GLU A 148 -39.33 0.47 -12.16
N ARG A 149 -39.51 -0.84 -12.35
CA ARG A 149 -40.39 -1.63 -11.47
C ARG A 149 -39.80 -1.77 -10.07
N ARG A 150 -38.49 -2.01 -9.96
CA ARG A 150 -37.80 -2.04 -8.67
C ARG A 150 -37.87 -0.70 -7.95
N LEU A 151 -37.70 0.41 -8.69
CA LEU A 151 -37.80 1.76 -8.16
C LEU A 151 -39.20 2.03 -7.59
N ARG A 152 -40.25 1.78 -8.37
CA ARG A 152 -41.64 1.96 -7.90
C ARG A 152 -41.97 1.12 -6.67
N ARG A 153 -41.42 -0.09 -6.57
CA ARG A 153 -41.62 -0.95 -5.39
C ARG A 153 -40.96 -0.35 -4.14
N ALA A 154 -39.72 0.11 -4.27
CA ALA A 154 -38.99 0.74 -3.18
C ALA A 154 -39.64 2.05 -2.73
N GLU A 155 -40.14 2.85 -3.67
CA GLU A 155 -40.90 4.08 -3.36
C GLU A 155 -42.18 3.76 -2.59
N ALA A 156 -42.94 2.74 -3.01
CA ALA A 156 -44.16 2.32 -2.31
C ALA A 156 -43.88 1.76 -0.90
N GLU A 157 -42.80 1.00 -0.73
CA GLU A 157 -42.36 0.53 0.59
C GLU A 157 -41.93 1.68 1.50
N THR A 158 -41.24 2.68 0.93
CA THR A 158 -40.83 3.88 1.67
C THR A 158 -42.05 4.65 2.18
N GLU A 159 -43.06 4.84 1.32
CA GLU A 159 -44.29 5.54 1.72
C GLU A 159 -45.05 4.78 2.81
N LYS A 160 -45.14 3.45 2.69
CA LYS A 160 -45.75 2.61 3.71
C LYS A 160 -45.04 2.74 5.06
N LEU A 161 -43.71 2.76 5.08
CA LEU A 161 -42.92 2.91 6.30
C LEU A 161 -43.09 4.31 6.89
N ARG A 162 -43.18 5.37 6.07
CA ARG A 162 -43.49 6.72 6.55
C ARG A 162 -44.84 6.78 7.25
N THR A 163 -45.88 6.19 6.67
CA THR A 163 -47.20 6.14 7.32
C THR A 163 -47.16 5.41 8.66
N GLN A 164 -46.39 4.31 8.75
CA GLN A 164 -46.22 3.59 10.01
C GLN A 164 -45.51 4.44 11.06
N LEU A 165 -44.45 5.16 10.69
CA LEU A 165 -43.73 6.05 11.59
C LEU A 165 -44.63 7.19 12.10
N THR A 166 -45.39 7.83 11.22
CA THR A 166 -46.37 8.85 11.63
C THR A 166 -47.39 8.29 12.60
N GLY A 167 -47.91 7.07 12.36
CA GLY A 167 -48.83 6.42 13.29
C GLY A 167 -48.19 6.08 14.65
N TYR A 168 -46.90 5.73 14.69
CA TYR A 168 -46.17 5.53 15.94
C TYR A 168 -45.97 6.85 16.70
N ASP A 169 -45.64 7.94 16.01
CA ASP A 169 -45.42 9.25 16.61
C ASP A 169 -46.73 9.82 17.19
N GLU A 170 -47.84 9.74 16.45
CA GLU A 170 -49.17 10.16 16.92
C GLU A 170 -49.66 9.32 18.11
N GLY A 171 -49.40 8.01 18.10
CA GLY A 171 -49.71 7.12 19.22
C GLY A 171 -48.84 7.39 20.47
N ALA A 172 -47.56 7.70 20.27
CA ALA A 172 -46.64 8.07 21.35
C ALA A 172 -47.02 9.41 21.98
N ASP A 173 -47.41 10.40 21.17
CA ASP A 173 -47.87 11.70 21.65
C ASP A 173 -49.21 11.60 22.41
N ALA A 174 -50.15 10.79 21.93
CA ALA A 174 -51.40 10.53 22.65
C ALA A 174 -51.17 9.85 24.02
N CYS A 175 -50.26 8.87 24.09
CA CYS A 175 -49.87 8.24 25.36
C CYS A 175 -49.18 9.22 26.32
N ARG A 176 -48.37 10.15 25.78
CA ARG A 176 -47.65 11.17 26.57
C ARG A 176 -48.58 12.23 27.14
N VAL A 177 -49.57 12.69 26.36
CA VAL A 177 -50.60 13.64 26.80
C VAL A 177 -51.52 13.00 27.85
N HIS A 178 -51.85 11.70 27.70
CA HIS A 178 -52.65 10.99 28.71
C HIS A 178 -51.87 10.79 30.02
N ALA A 179 -50.56 10.56 29.98
CA ALA A 179 -49.74 10.43 31.19
C ALA A 179 -49.58 11.76 31.97
N GLN A 180 -49.58 12.92 31.28
CA GLN A 180 -49.49 14.23 31.92
C GLN A 180 -50.79 14.69 32.60
N ARG A 181 -51.94 14.12 32.23
CA ARG A 181 -53.25 14.42 32.82
C ARG A 181 -53.49 13.73 34.18
N TRP A 182 -52.61 12.81 34.58
CA TRP A 182 -52.74 11.97 35.79
C TRP A 182 -51.54 12.05 36.75
N LEU A 183 -50.70 13.08 36.61
CA LEU A 183 -49.72 13.44 37.64
C LEU A 183 -50.36 14.49 38.57
N PRO A 184 -50.29 14.33 39.92
CA PRO A 184 -50.91 15.22 40.89
C PRO A 184 -50.29 16.63 40.92
#